data_AF-A4TTZ6-F1
#
_entry.id   AF-A4TTZ6-F1
#
_cell.length_a   1.000
_cell.length_b   1.000
_cell.length_c   1.000
_cell.angle_alpha   90.00
_cell.angle_beta   90.00
_cell.angle_gamma   90.00
#
_symmetry.space_group_name_H-M   'P 1'
#
loop_
_entity.id
_entity.type
_entity.pdbx_description
1 polymer ?
#
loop_
_entity_poly.entity_id
_entity_poly.type
_entity_poly.pdbx_seq_one_letter_code
_entity_poly.pdbx_strand_id
1 'polypeptide(L)'
;MPIMTAPVAAPKLPVIEVAAGKTAQVIGKVAQVQGEAWIIRDGQKIVAAKDAPLLKGDEVETAPAAEISLVFADRSTFVLKDRGLIGLDEFSYDPATKTGSESILVAQGAFSFVSGDIAKSAPGAARLATPAMSVGVRGTTGSGDL
;
A
#
# COMPACT_ATOMS: atom_id res chain seq x y z
N MET A 1 27.93 -57.77 -24.19
CA MET A 1 28.42 -56.39 -24.39
C MET A 1 27.91 -55.90 -25.75
N PRO A 2 27.42 -54.66 -25.95
CA PRO A 2 27.36 -53.52 -25.04
C PRO A 2 25.92 -53.18 -24.56
N ILE A 3 25.88 -52.54 -23.39
CA ILE A 3 24.76 -51.75 -22.86
C ILE A 3 24.87 -50.33 -23.44
N MET A 4 23.80 -49.80 -24.05
CA MET A 4 23.72 -48.38 -24.43
C MET A 4 22.37 -47.81 -23.98
N THR A 5 22.42 -47.22 -22.78
CA THR A 5 21.94 -45.89 -22.42
C THR A 5 20.62 -45.39 -23.01
N ALA A 6 19.64 -45.23 -22.13
CA ALA A 6 18.45 -44.39 -22.32
C ALA A 6 18.80 -42.90 -22.50
N PRO A 7 18.04 -42.15 -23.30
CA PRO A 7 17.74 -40.77 -22.97
C PRO A 7 16.43 -40.73 -22.19
N VAL A 8 16.51 -40.37 -20.90
CA VAL A 8 15.34 -39.99 -20.11
C VAL A 8 14.75 -38.73 -20.79
N ALA A 9 13.54 -38.84 -21.33
CA ALA A 9 12.83 -37.70 -21.85
C ALA A 9 12.42 -36.83 -20.65
N ALA A 10 13.10 -35.69 -20.48
CA ALA A 10 12.72 -34.69 -19.49
C ALA A 10 11.26 -34.26 -19.73
N PRO A 11 10.39 -34.29 -18.71
CA PRO A 11 9.09 -33.67 -18.83
C PRO A 11 9.29 -32.16 -18.93
N LYS A 12 8.94 -31.61 -20.09
CA LYS A 12 8.81 -30.18 -20.34
C LYS A 12 7.71 -29.69 -19.41
N LEU A 13 8.09 -28.99 -18.35
CA LEU A 13 7.18 -28.33 -17.44
C LEU A 13 6.23 -27.44 -18.27
N PRO A 14 4.92 -27.46 -18.01
CA PRO A 14 4.01 -26.53 -18.66
C PRO A 14 4.41 -25.12 -18.28
N VAL A 15 4.75 -24.31 -19.28
CA VAL A 15 4.89 -22.86 -19.13
C VAL A 15 3.48 -22.35 -18.83
N ILE A 16 3.23 -22.01 -17.57
CA ILE A 16 2.01 -21.35 -17.17
C ILE A 16 2.15 -19.90 -17.64
N GLU A 17 1.54 -19.59 -18.79
CA GLU A 17 1.42 -18.22 -19.26
C GLU A 17 0.46 -17.50 -18.31
N VAL A 18 1.02 -16.78 -17.34
CA VAL A 18 0.27 -15.93 -16.43
C VAL A 18 -0.28 -14.78 -17.28
N ALA A 19 -1.55 -14.90 -17.62
CA ALA A 19 -2.34 -13.83 -18.19
C ALA A 19 -2.06 -12.53 -17.44
N ALA A 20 -1.86 -11.45 -18.19
CA ALA A 20 -1.66 -10.10 -17.70
C ALA A 20 -2.86 -9.67 -16.81
N GLY A 21 -2.84 -10.12 -15.56
CA GLY A 21 -3.61 -9.53 -14.49
C GLY A 21 -3.10 -8.12 -14.37
N LYS A 22 -4.01 -7.15 -14.43
CA LYS A 22 -3.79 -5.78 -13.94
C LYS A 22 -2.95 -5.93 -12.68
N THR A 23 -1.65 -5.64 -12.77
CA THR A 23 -0.72 -5.82 -11.65
C THR A 23 -1.12 -4.74 -10.67
N ALA A 24 -2.11 -5.08 -9.85
CA ALA A 24 -2.57 -4.23 -8.80
C ALA A 24 -1.35 -4.13 -7.88
N GLN A 25 -0.66 -3.00 -8.04
CA GLN A 25 0.65 -2.79 -7.50
C GLN A 25 0.49 -2.82 -5.99
N VAL A 26 1.20 -3.73 -5.32
CA VAL A 26 1.22 -3.75 -3.86
C VAL A 26 2.05 -2.55 -3.44
N ILE A 27 1.38 -1.58 -2.84
CA ILE A 27 1.97 -0.31 -2.44
C ILE A 27 2.45 -0.35 -0.99
N GLY A 28 1.95 -1.33 -0.23
CA GLY A 28 2.30 -1.50 1.16
C GLY A 28 1.61 -2.71 1.77
N LYS A 29 1.61 -2.75 3.10
CA LYS A 29 0.93 -3.77 3.88
C LYS A 29 0.44 -3.20 5.21
N VAL A 30 -0.53 -3.89 5.78
CA VAL A 30 -1.01 -3.60 7.13
C VAL A 30 0.01 -4.13 8.15
N ALA A 31 0.64 -3.25 8.91
CA ALA A 31 1.57 -3.65 9.97
C ALA A 31 0.85 -4.12 11.23
N GLN A 32 -0.25 -3.45 11.60
CA GLN A 32 -1.04 -3.78 12.78
C GLN A 32 -2.48 -3.28 12.63
N VAL A 33 -3.43 -4.04 13.19
CA VAL A 33 -4.83 -3.62 13.34
C VAL A 33 -5.21 -3.82 14.80
N GLN A 34 -5.81 -2.80 15.41
CA GLN A 34 -6.44 -2.85 16.71
C GLN A 34 -7.91 -2.41 16.55
N GLY A 35 -8.85 -3.25 16.97
CA GLY A 35 -10.27 -3.04 16.70
C GLY A 35 -10.67 -3.50 15.30
N GLU A 36 -11.72 -2.89 14.73
CA GLU A 36 -12.24 -3.23 13.42
C GLU A 36 -11.80 -2.23 12.36
N ALA A 37 -11.28 -2.74 11.25
CA ALA A 37 -10.89 -1.96 10.09
C ALA A 37 -11.20 -2.74 8.82
N TRP A 38 -11.38 -2.01 7.73
CA TRP A 38 -11.74 -2.56 6.43
C TRP A 38 -10.96 -1.87 5.32
N ILE A 39 -10.58 -2.65 4.32
CA ILE A 39 -9.99 -2.20 3.06
C ILE A 39 -11.11 -2.25 2.01
N ILE A 40 -11.47 -1.12 1.44
CA ILE A 40 -12.44 -1.03 0.35
C ILE A 40 -11.66 -1.06 -0.97
N ARG A 41 -11.89 -2.12 -1.76
CA ARG A 41 -11.26 -2.30 -3.07
C ARG A 41 -12.32 -2.46 -4.14
N ASP A 42 -12.32 -1.58 -5.14
CA ASP A 42 -13.33 -1.57 -6.21
C ASP A 42 -14.78 -1.61 -5.65
N GLY A 43 -15.02 -0.93 -4.52
CA GLY A 43 -16.31 -0.90 -3.81
C GLY A 43 -16.60 -2.12 -2.92
N GLN A 44 -15.71 -3.13 -2.86
CA GLN A 44 -15.83 -4.27 -1.96
C GLN A 44 -15.12 -3.99 -0.64
N LYS A 45 -15.87 -4.05 0.47
CA LYS A 45 -15.33 -3.89 1.82
C LYS A 45 -14.76 -5.22 2.33
N ILE A 46 -13.44 -5.30 2.43
CA ILE A 46 -12.66 -6.45 2.86
C ILE A 46 -12.19 -6.18 4.29
N VAL A 47 -12.24 -7.16 5.20
CA VAL A 47 -11.71 -6.95 6.57
C VAL A 47 -10.19 -6.76 6.51
N ALA A 48 -9.70 -5.66 7.09
CA ALA A 48 -8.27 -5.41 7.19
C ALA A 48 -7.68 -6.33 8.27
N ALA A 49 -6.64 -7.08 7.90
CA ALA A 49 -5.93 -7.96 8.81
C ALA A 49 -4.44 -7.62 8.81
N LYS A 50 -3.73 -8.02 9.86
CA LYS A 50 -2.27 -7.90 9.91
C LYS A 50 -1.62 -8.61 8.72
N ASP A 51 -0.61 -7.98 8.14
CA ASP A 51 0.11 -8.38 6.93
C ASP A 51 -0.76 -8.45 5.65
N ALA A 52 -2.00 -7.92 5.68
CA ALA A 52 -2.80 -7.78 4.47
C ALA A 52 -2.12 -6.82 3.48
N PRO A 53 -2.04 -7.19 2.19
CA PRO A 53 -1.43 -6.33 1.18
C PRO A 53 -2.36 -5.17 0.84
N LEU A 54 -1.78 -3.97 0.76
CA LEU A 54 -2.45 -2.76 0.29
C LEU A 54 -2.11 -2.54 -1.18
N LEU A 55 -3.12 -2.20 -1.95
CA LEU A 55 -3.00 -2.03 -3.39
C LEU A 55 -3.32 -0.58 -3.77
N LYS A 56 -2.72 -0.12 -4.87
CA LYS A 56 -3.04 1.20 -5.42
C LYS A 56 -4.54 1.29 -5.73
N GLY A 57 -5.18 2.35 -5.28
CA GLY A 57 -6.61 2.61 -5.41
C GLY A 57 -7.47 2.05 -4.28
N ASP A 58 -6.87 1.38 -3.29
CA ASP A 58 -7.61 0.91 -2.11
C ASP A 58 -7.98 2.09 -1.20
N GLU A 59 -9.13 1.98 -0.55
CA GLU A 59 -9.47 2.83 0.59
C GLU A 59 -9.39 2.01 1.88
N VAL A 60 -9.08 2.66 2.99
CA VAL A 60 -9.01 2.04 4.31
C VAL A 60 -9.92 2.81 5.24
N GLU A 61 -10.85 2.09 5.85
CA GLU A 61 -11.81 2.60 6.81
C GLU A 61 -11.59 1.93 8.17
N THR A 62 -11.63 2.70 9.26
CA THR A 62 -11.57 2.16 10.63
C THR A 62 -12.86 2.42 11.39
N ALA A 63 -13.16 1.55 12.34
CA ALA A 63 -14.26 1.73 13.27
C ALA A 63 -13.94 2.82 14.33
N PRO A 64 -14.93 3.25 15.14
CA PRO A 64 -14.68 4.12 16.29
C PRO A 64 -13.74 3.44 17.30
N ALA A 65 -12.79 4.19 17.87
CA ALA A 65 -11.76 3.67 18.78
C ALA A 65 -10.92 2.50 18.21
N ALA A 66 -10.91 2.32 16.89
CA ALA A 66 -10.00 1.40 16.21
C ALA A 66 -8.76 2.14 15.71
N GLU A 67 -7.67 1.40 15.54
CA GLU A 67 -6.38 1.87 15.04
C GLU A 67 -5.85 0.88 14.01
N ILE A 68 -5.43 1.39 12.84
CA ILE A 68 -4.70 0.62 11.84
C ILE A 68 -3.37 1.30 11.55
N SER A 69 -2.30 0.51 11.55
CA SER A 69 -0.97 0.92 11.15
C SER A 69 -0.62 0.27 9.82
N LEU A 70 -0.24 1.09 8.86
CA LEU A 70 0.04 0.75 7.48
C LEU A 70 1.51 1.07 7.23
N VAL A 71 2.24 0.18 6.58
CA VAL A 71 3.62 0.40 6.18
C VAL A 71 3.72 0.25 4.67
N PHE A 72 4.21 1.29 4.02
CA PHE A 72 4.35 1.37 2.58
C PHE A 72 5.71 0.84 2.10
N ALA A 73 5.79 0.57 0.80
CA ALA A 73 7.00 0.07 0.15
C ALA A 73 8.18 1.06 0.21
N ASP A 74 7.91 2.36 0.34
CA ASP A 74 8.93 3.41 0.47
C ASP A 74 9.39 3.63 1.93
N ARG A 75 8.98 2.73 2.83
CA ARG A 75 9.22 2.76 4.28
C ARG A 75 8.45 3.87 5.00
N SER A 76 7.49 4.53 4.34
CA SER A 76 6.53 5.40 5.03
C SER A 76 5.63 4.57 5.94
N THR A 77 5.25 5.16 7.08
CA THR A 77 4.28 4.56 8.01
C THR A 77 3.10 5.48 8.17
N PHE A 78 1.89 4.95 8.00
CA PHE A 78 0.65 5.69 8.17
C PHE A 78 -0.21 5.00 9.21
N VAL A 79 -0.63 5.74 10.21
CA VAL A 79 -1.50 5.27 11.28
C VAL A 79 -2.81 6.02 11.18
N LEU A 80 -3.92 5.29 11.19
CA LEU A 80 -5.27 5.84 11.12
C LEU A 80 -6.08 5.36 12.32
N LYS A 81 -6.77 6.27 12.98
CA LYS A 81 -7.50 6.06 14.23
C LYS A 81 -8.87 6.75 14.21
N ASP A 82 -9.77 6.25 15.05
CA ASP A 82 -11.04 6.89 15.41
C ASP A 82 -11.94 7.27 14.21
N ARG A 83 -12.62 6.28 13.62
CA ARG A 83 -13.50 6.48 12.43
C ARG A 83 -12.78 7.12 11.25
N GLY A 84 -11.58 6.64 11.01
CA GLY A 84 -10.76 7.12 9.92
C GLY A 84 -11.19 6.58 8.58
N LEU A 85 -11.11 7.41 7.55
CA LEU A 85 -11.27 6.99 6.16
C LEU A 85 -10.15 7.61 5.32
N ILE A 86 -9.35 6.76 4.69
CA ILE A 86 -8.29 7.19 3.76
C ILE A 86 -8.46 6.49 2.42
N GLY A 87 -8.13 7.18 1.33
CA GLY A 87 -8.02 6.65 -0.01
C GLY A 87 -6.56 6.69 -0.47
N LEU A 88 -6.09 5.59 -1.05
CA LEU A 88 -4.73 5.43 -1.58
C LEU A 88 -4.79 5.60 -3.10
N ASP A 89 -4.98 6.84 -3.56
CA ASP A 89 -5.26 7.14 -4.97
C ASP A 89 -4.06 6.82 -5.88
N GLU A 90 -2.88 7.34 -5.53
CA GLU A 90 -1.66 7.10 -6.28
C GLU A 90 -0.52 6.69 -5.38
N PHE A 91 0.21 5.65 -5.77
CA PHE A 91 1.46 5.30 -5.15
C PHE A 91 2.34 4.60 -6.17
N SER A 92 3.52 5.16 -6.40
CA SER A 92 4.56 4.66 -7.27
C SER A 92 5.90 4.91 -6.59
N TYR A 93 6.71 3.86 -6.42
CA TYR A 93 8.01 3.95 -5.76
C TYR A 93 9.04 3.17 -6.58
N ASP A 94 10.14 3.84 -6.92
CA ASP A 94 11.32 3.22 -7.50
C ASP A 94 12.42 3.11 -6.43
N PRO A 95 12.73 1.90 -5.93
CA PRO A 95 13.77 1.72 -4.92
C PRO A 95 15.19 1.96 -5.46
N ALA A 96 15.42 1.90 -6.78
CA ALA A 96 16.74 2.11 -7.38
C ALA A 96 17.13 3.59 -7.36
N THR A 97 16.18 4.46 -7.72
CA THR A 97 16.38 5.92 -7.70
C THR A 97 15.89 6.58 -6.42
N LYS A 98 15.16 5.83 -5.57
CA LYS A 98 14.41 6.29 -4.40
C LYS A 98 13.34 7.33 -4.72
N THR A 99 13.01 7.54 -5.99
CA THR A 99 12.00 8.53 -6.41
C THR A 99 10.64 7.89 -6.54
N GLY A 100 9.58 8.69 -6.43
CA GLY A 100 8.23 8.19 -6.56
C GLY A 100 7.17 9.27 -6.53
N SER A 101 5.91 8.84 -6.49
CA SER A 101 4.75 9.69 -6.30
C SER A 101 3.77 8.98 -5.38
N GLU A 102 3.31 9.66 -4.35
CA GLU A 102 2.36 9.20 -3.35
C GLU A 102 1.27 10.27 -3.24
N SER A 103 0.01 9.84 -3.37
CA SER A 103 -1.16 10.67 -3.13
C SER A 103 -2.12 9.90 -2.24
N ILE A 104 -2.24 10.37 -1.01
CA ILE A 104 -3.13 9.84 0.01
C ILE A 104 -4.21 10.89 0.25
N LEU A 105 -5.47 10.47 0.24
CA LEU A 105 -6.60 11.31 0.55
C LEU A 105 -7.15 10.87 1.90
N VAL A 106 -7.13 11.73 2.92
CA VAL A 106 -7.77 11.46 4.21
C VAL A 106 -9.11 12.16 4.22
N ALA A 107 -10.19 11.40 4.17
CA ALA A 107 -11.54 11.95 4.23
C ALA A 107 -11.91 12.39 5.65
N GLN A 108 -11.52 11.62 6.67
CA GLN A 108 -11.90 11.89 8.07
C GLN A 108 -11.07 11.07 9.07
N GLY A 109 -11.15 11.43 10.35
CA GLY A 109 -10.55 10.73 11.47
C GLY A 109 -9.16 11.23 11.84
N ALA A 110 -8.59 10.62 12.88
CA ALA A 110 -7.26 10.98 13.36
C ALA A 110 -6.20 10.16 12.62
N PHE A 111 -5.15 10.80 12.12
CA PHE A 111 -4.08 10.10 11.44
C PHE A 111 -2.69 10.61 11.82
N SER A 112 -1.69 9.78 11.60
CA SER A 112 -0.29 10.12 11.76
C SER A 112 0.50 9.52 10.63
N PHE A 113 1.24 10.36 9.94
CA PHE A 113 2.06 9.96 8.80
C PHE A 113 3.53 10.27 9.07
N VAL A 114 4.35 9.24 8.88
CA VAL A 114 5.80 9.35 8.89
C VAL A 114 6.29 9.20 7.47
N SER A 115 6.89 10.28 6.95
CA SER A 115 7.41 10.35 5.60
C SER A 115 8.61 9.42 5.37
N GLY A 116 8.50 8.63 4.30
CA GLY A 116 9.53 7.72 3.81
C GLY A 116 10.43 8.38 2.77
N ASP A 117 10.92 7.56 1.84
CA ASP A 117 11.86 8.01 0.81
C ASP A 117 11.19 8.91 -0.23
N ILE A 118 9.92 8.63 -0.63
CA ILE A 118 9.22 9.40 -1.67
C ILE A 118 9.11 10.88 -1.31
N ALA A 119 8.65 11.16 -0.07
CA ALA A 119 8.49 12.52 0.44
C ALA A 119 9.81 13.31 0.58
N LYS A 120 10.94 12.60 0.64
CA LYS A 120 12.29 13.21 0.70
C LYS A 120 12.88 13.42 -0.69
N SER A 121 12.51 12.60 -1.66
CA SER A 121 13.07 12.62 -3.01
C SER A 121 12.68 13.85 -3.80
N ALA A 122 11.43 14.31 -3.71
CA ALA A 122 11.03 15.56 -4.34
C ALA A 122 9.90 16.28 -3.58
N PRO A 123 9.92 17.63 -3.57
CA PRO A 123 8.84 18.42 -2.98
C PRO A 123 7.53 18.18 -3.77
N GLY A 124 6.48 17.73 -3.07
CA GLY A 124 5.20 17.42 -3.67
C GLY A 124 5.09 16.03 -4.31
N ALA A 125 6.14 15.20 -4.21
CA ALA A 125 6.06 13.79 -4.55
C ALA A 125 5.13 13.03 -3.62
N ALA A 126 5.04 13.44 -2.34
CA ALA A 126 4.02 12.99 -1.42
C ALA A 126 2.96 14.08 -1.25
N ARG A 127 1.70 13.72 -1.48
CA ARG A 127 0.53 14.58 -1.34
C ARG A 127 -0.43 13.97 -0.34
N LEU A 128 -0.86 14.80 0.60
CA LEU A 128 -1.89 14.46 1.55
C LEU A 128 -3.06 15.42 1.37
N ALA A 129 -4.14 14.92 0.76
CA ALA A 129 -5.36 15.69 0.57
C ALA A 129 -6.33 15.40 1.70
N THR A 130 -6.90 16.43 2.32
CA THR A 130 -8.03 16.27 3.24
C THR A 130 -9.17 17.20 2.84
N PRO A 131 -10.45 16.86 3.10
CA PRO A 131 -11.58 17.71 2.71
C PRO A 131 -11.57 19.06 3.43
N ALA A 132 -10.87 19.17 4.57
CA ALA A 132 -10.62 20.44 5.23
C ALA A 132 -9.50 21.25 4.56
N MET A 133 -8.45 20.59 4.02
CA MET A 133 -7.31 21.25 3.38
C MET A 133 -6.45 20.27 2.54
N SER A 134 -6.00 20.67 1.35
CA SER A 134 -4.96 19.91 0.62
C SER A 134 -3.57 20.39 1.02
N VAL A 135 -2.75 19.53 1.60
CA VAL A 135 -1.40 19.86 2.07
C VAL A 135 -0.35 19.09 1.25
N GLY A 136 0.58 19.82 0.61
CA GLY A 136 1.76 19.20 0.00
C GLY A 136 2.76 18.80 1.10
N VAL A 137 3.16 17.53 1.16
CA VAL A 137 4.15 17.07 2.15
C VAL A 137 5.54 17.43 1.64
N ARG A 138 6.27 18.25 2.41
CA ARG A 138 7.65 18.67 2.10
C ARG A 138 8.60 18.16 3.18
N GLY A 139 8.85 16.85 3.17
CA GLY A 139 9.92 16.22 3.97
C GLY A 139 9.80 16.33 5.49
N THR A 140 8.58 16.24 6.04
CA THR A 140 8.34 16.32 7.49
C THR A 140 7.36 15.23 7.95
N THR A 141 7.53 14.78 9.21
CA THR A 141 6.52 14.00 9.94
C THR A 141 5.31 14.89 10.19
N GLY A 142 4.11 14.42 9.84
CA GLY A 142 2.86 15.17 9.99
C GLY A 142 1.84 14.36 10.76
N SER A 143 1.25 14.95 11.80
CA SER A 143 0.12 14.41 12.55
C SER A 143 -1.04 15.39 12.45
N GLY A 144 -2.26 14.89 12.29
CA GLY A 144 -3.45 15.73 12.18
C GLY A 144 -4.72 14.94 12.47
N ASP A 145 -5.75 15.67 12.89
CA ASP A 145 -7.09 15.17 13.18
C ASP A 145 -8.13 15.98 12.40
N LEU A 146 -9.18 15.30 11.93
CA LEU A 146 -10.27 15.85 11.11
C LEU A 146 -11.63 15.45 11.66
#